data_AF-A0A3S4GVM4-F1
#
_entry.id   AF-A0A3S4GVM4-F1
#
_cell.length_a   1.000
_cell.length_b   1.000
_cell.length_c   1.000
_cell.angle_alpha   90.00
_cell.angle_beta   90.00
_cell.angle_gamma   90.00
#
_symmetry.space_group_name_H-M   'P 1'
#
loop_
_entity.id
_entity.type
_entity.pdbx_description
1 polymer ?
#
loop_
_entity_poly.entity_id
_entity_poly.type
_entity_poly.pdbx_seq_one_letter_code
_entity_poly.pdbx_strand_id
1 'polypeptide(L)'
;MLIGFVLWCVFHVLFLVFGLGRANYALILLFYGIRGLAYPLFLYSFIVAIIHNVRSDSSSSALGWFWAVYSVGIGVFGSYIPSFTIPHIGEMGTLWLALLFCATGGIIALVSMRHTETPRHMQNLTTREKFAELGRAATLLYTNRSILFSSIVRIINTLSLFGFAVIMPMMFVDELGFTTSEWLQVWAAFFFTTIFSNVFWGIVAEKMGWMKVIRWFGCIGMALSSLAFYYLPQHFGHNFAMALVPAIALGIFVAAFVPMAAVFPALEPNHKGAAISVYNLSAGLSNFLAPAIAVVLLPYFSTIGVVIAYTALYILAFFLCPLIRVEQPGFTSDQHAKPFTANAAES
;
A
#
# COMPACT_ATOMS: atom_id res chain seq x y z
N MET A 1 17.67 -1.27 -6.93
CA MET A 1 17.57 0.21 -6.97
C MET A 1 18.08 0.83 -8.25
N LEU A 2 19.38 0.82 -8.57
CA LEU A 2 19.91 1.43 -9.81
C LEU A 2 19.19 0.94 -11.07
N ILE A 3 19.02 -0.39 -11.19
CA ILE A 3 18.26 -1.00 -12.30
C ILE A 3 16.84 -0.45 -12.37
N GLY A 4 16.14 -0.38 -11.22
CA GLY A 4 14.79 0.18 -11.15
C GLY A 4 14.75 1.65 -11.59
N PHE A 5 15.70 2.47 -11.15
CA PHE A 5 15.79 3.89 -11.55
C PHE A 5 16.00 4.05 -13.06
N VAL A 6 16.99 3.37 -13.62
CA VAL A 6 17.29 3.42 -15.06
C VAL A 6 16.10 2.93 -15.88
N LEU A 7 15.50 1.81 -15.46
CA LEU A 7 14.34 1.23 -16.13
C LEU A 7 13.15 2.20 -16.06
N TRP A 8 12.90 2.87 -14.93
CA TRP A 8 11.85 3.87 -14.84
C TRP A 8 12.09 5.01 -15.83
N CYS A 9 13.27 5.65 -15.81
CA CYS A 9 13.56 6.81 -16.66
C CYS A 9 13.51 6.48 -18.15
N VAL A 10 14.15 5.38 -18.57
CA VAL A 10 14.20 4.98 -19.98
C VAL A 10 12.81 4.64 -20.49
N PHE A 11 12.06 3.77 -19.79
CA PHE A 11 10.74 3.39 -20.24
C PHE A 11 9.70 4.50 -20.08
N HIS A 12 9.91 5.47 -19.18
CA HIS A 12 9.10 6.68 -19.13
C HIS A 12 9.30 7.56 -20.38
N VAL A 13 10.55 7.79 -20.81
CA VAL A 13 10.83 8.54 -22.04
C VAL A 13 10.26 7.81 -23.27
N LEU A 14 10.44 6.48 -23.35
CA LEU A 14 9.87 5.69 -24.44
C LEU A 14 8.33 5.75 -24.45
N PHE A 15 7.71 5.68 -23.27
CA PHE A 15 6.27 5.85 -23.10
C PHE A 15 5.78 7.22 -23.58
N LEU A 16 6.47 8.31 -23.23
CA LEU A 16 6.08 9.66 -23.64
C LEU A 16 6.25 9.89 -25.15
N VAL A 17 7.37 9.48 -25.72
CA VAL A 17 7.71 9.77 -27.12
C VAL A 17 6.96 8.84 -28.07
N PHE A 18 6.99 7.53 -27.82
CA PHE A 18 6.47 6.53 -28.75
C PHE A 18 5.09 6.01 -28.38
N GLY A 19 4.72 6.04 -27.10
CA GLY A 19 3.39 5.69 -26.64
C GLY A 19 2.42 6.84 -26.85
N LEU A 20 2.50 7.86 -25.97
CA LEU A 20 1.59 9.00 -25.98
C LEU A 20 1.81 9.93 -27.18
N GLY A 21 3.07 10.28 -27.49
CA GLY A 21 3.39 11.21 -28.58
C GLY A 21 2.97 10.72 -29.98
N ARG A 22 2.87 9.40 -30.19
CA ARG A 22 2.37 8.79 -31.44
C ARG A 22 0.97 8.19 -31.31
N ALA A 23 0.30 8.37 -30.16
CA ALA A 23 -0.99 7.79 -29.83
C ALA A 23 -1.08 6.26 -30.12
N ASN A 24 0.00 5.51 -29.87
CA ASN A 24 0.06 4.08 -30.17
C ASN A 24 -0.27 3.26 -28.91
N TYR A 25 -1.47 2.69 -28.88
CA TYR A 25 -1.97 1.92 -27.74
C TYR A 25 -1.11 0.70 -27.37
N ALA A 26 -0.60 -0.04 -28.36
CA ALA A 26 0.25 -1.20 -28.11
C ALA A 26 1.57 -0.81 -27.43
N LEU A 27 2.18 0.30 -27.87
CA LEU A 27 3.40 0.83 -27.27
C LEU A 27 3.15 1.47 -25.91
N ILE A 28 1.98 2.05 -25.69
CA ILE A 28 1.53 2.50 -24.36
C ILE A 28 1.54 1.30 -23.40
N LEU A 29 0.85 0.21 -23.74
CA LEU A 29 0.80 -0.98 -22.88
C LEU A 29 2.18 -1.59 -22.65
N LEU A 30 3.00 -1.69 -23.69
CA LEU A 30 4.35 -2.27 -23.60
C LEU A 30 5.27 -1.44 -22.69
N PHE A 31 5.44 -0.15 -22.99
CA PHE A 31 6.38 0.68 -22.24
C PHE A 31 5.88 1.00 -20.84
N TYR A 32 4.58 1.26 -20.68
CA TYR A 32 3.98 1.47 -19.36
C TYR A 32 4.02 0.20 -18.49
N GLY A 33 3.75 -0.97 -19.09
CA GLY A 33 3.82 -2.26 -18.41
C GLY A 33 5.23 -2.58 -17.91
N ILE A 34 6.24 -2.42 -18.76
CA ILE A 34 7.64 -2.62 -18.35
C ILE A 34 8.05 -1.57 -17.31
N ARG A 35 7.66 -0.30 -17.47
CA ARG A 35 7.89 0.76 -16.47
C ARG A 35 7.32 0.37 -15.10
N GLY A 36 6.21 -0.37 -15.04
CA GLY A 36 5.64 -0.90 -13.80
C GLY A 36 6.61 -1.77 -12.99
N LEU A 37 7.51 -2.52 -13.66
CA LEU A 37 8.53 -3.35 -13.00
C LEU A 37 9.60 -2.52 -12.29
N ALA A 38 9.79 -1.26 -12.68
CA ALA A 38 10.74 -0.36 -12.05
C ALA A 38 10.39 -0.05 -10.60
N TYR A 39 9.10 0.07 -10.31
CA TYR A 39 8.57 0.43 -8.99
C TYR A 39 9.02 -0.54 -7.88
N PRO A 40 8.75 -1.87 -7.97
CA PRO A 40 9.21 -2.81 -6.95
C PRO A 40 10.73 -2.91 -6.86
N LEU A 41 11.44 -2.82 -8.00
CA LEU A 41 12.91 -2.87 -8.05
C LEU A 41 13.59 -1.67 -7.38
N PHE A 42 12.90 -0.54 -7.27
CA PHE A 42 13.39 0.62 -6.55
C PHE A 42 12.91 0.60 -5.09
N LEU A 43 11.59 0.62 -4.89
CA LEU A 43 10.97 0.81 -3.57
C LEU A 43 11.32 -0.31 -2.59
N TYR A 44 11.06 -1.58 -2.95
CA TYR A 44 11.28 -2.69 -2.02
C TYR A 44 12.77 -2.95 -1.79
N SER A 45 13.60 -2.71 -2.79
CA SER A 45 15.06 -2.76 -2.60
C SER A 45 15.53 -1.69 -1.60
N PHE A 46 14.94 -0.50 -1.62
CA PHE A 46 15.24 0.56 -0.67
C PHE A 46 14.79 0.20 0.76
N ILE A 47 13.59 -0.35 0.89
CA ILE A 47 13.07 -0.84 2.18
C ILE A 47 14.01 -1.89 2.78
N VAL A 48 14.49 -2.84 1.98
CA VAL A 48 15.45 -3.87 2.42
C VAL A 48 16.78 -3.23 2.86
N ALA A 49 17.26 -2.21 2.14
CA ALA A 49 18.47 -1.48 2.52
C ALA A 49 18.30 -0.79 3.88
N ILE A 50 17.15 -0.17 4.15
CA ILE A 50 16.83 0.43 5.46
C ILE A 50 16.88 -0.63 6.56
N ILE A 51 16.15 -1.74 6.40
CA ILE A 51 16.04 -2.79 7.42
C ILE A 51 17.41 -3.37 7.78
N HIS A 52 18.33 -3.48 6.82
CA HIS A 52 19.66 -4.01 7.06
C HIS A 52 20.63 -3.03 7.74
N ASN A 53 20.44 -1.73 7.52
CA ASN A 53 21.38 -0.70 8.00
C ASN A 53 20.91 0.02 9.27
N VAL A 54 19.67 -0.22 9.70
CA VAL A 54 19.10 0.32 10.93
C VAL A 54 19.12 -0.75 12.02
N ARG A 55 19.42 -0.35 13.27
CA ARG A 55 19.40 -1.28 14.41
C ARG A 55 18.02 -1.91 14.56
N SER A 56 17.96 -3.17 15.01
CA SER A 56 16.72 -3.94 15.10
C SER A 56 15.66 -3.32 16.02
N ASP A 57 16.09 -2.57 17.04
CA ASP A 57 15.26 -1.82 17.98
C ASP A 57 14.62 -0.55 17.35
N SER A 58 15.20 -0.02 16.28
CA SER A 58 14.76 1.21 15.59
C SER A 58 14.21 0.99 14.19
N SER A 59 14.25 -0.26 13.69
CA SER A 59 13.79 -0.64 12.35
C SER A 59 12.32 -0.29 12.08
N SER A 60 11.45 -0.44 13.10
CA SER A 60 10.03 -0.08 13.00
C SER A 60 9.85 1.45 12.83
N SER A 61 10.61 2.25 13.58
CA SER A 61 10.58 3.71 13.49
C SER A 61 11.10 4.21 12.13
N ALA A 62 12.19 3.61 11.62
CA ALA A 62 12.73 3.96 10.30
C ALA A 62 11.75 3.64 9.16
N LEU A 63 11.06 2.49 9.22
CA LEU A 63 9.99 2.17 8.27
C LEU A 63 8.81 3.14 8.40
N GLY A 64 8.44 3.54 9.61
CA GLY A 64 7.43 4.57 9.84
C GLY A 64 7.76 5.90 9.14
N TRP A 65 8.99 6.39 9.31
CA TRP A 65 9.47 7.60 8.61
C TRP A 65 9.49 7.43 7.10
N PHE A 66 9.91 6.26 6.60
CA PHE A 66 9.86 5.95 5.17
C PHE A 66 8.43 6.06 4.62
N TRP A 67 7.45 5.43 5.28
CA TRP A 67 6.05 5.49 4.84
C TRP A 67 5.44 6.88 4.98
N ALA A 68 5.84 7.66 5.97
CA ALA A 68 5.45 9.06 6.10
C ALA A 68 5.94 9.90 4.92
N VAL A 69 7.25 9.83 4.60
CA VAL A 69 7.84 10.54 3.44
C VAL A 69 7.27 10.02 2.12
N TYR A 70 7.02 8.71 2.00
CA TYR A 70 6.34 8.11 0.86
C TYR A 70 4.94 8.72 0.66
N SER A 71 4.17 8.87 1.74
CA SER A 71 2.83 9.47 1.69
C SER A 71 2.87 10.95 1.28
N VAL A 72 3.86 11.71 1.76
CA VAL A 72 4.14 13.07 1.28
C VAL A 72 4.46 13.08 -0.21
N GLY A 73 5.30 12.15 -0.67
CA GLY A 73 5.69 12.01 -2.06
C GLY A 73 4.52 11.74 -3.00
N ILE A 74 3.75 10.68 -2.75
CA ILE A 74 2.63 10.28 -3.61
C ILE A 74 1.43 11.25 -3.51
N GLY A 75 1.16 11.73 -2.30
CA GLY A 75 -0.01 12.55 -2.02
C GLY A 75 0.22 14.02 -2.31
N VAL A 76 1.13 14.63 -1.57
CA VAL A 76 1.37 16.07 -1.65
C VAL A 76 2.07 16.37 -2.96
N PHE A 77 3.26 15.85 -3.21
CA PHE A 77 3.95 16.19 -4.46
C PHE A 77 3.30 15.55 -5.69
N GLY A 78 2.93 14.27 -5.59
CA GLY A 78 2.39 13.49 -6.71
C GLY A 78 0.99 13.87 -7.16
N SER A 79 0.15 14.46 -6.29
CA SER A 79 -1.20 14.91 -6.67
C SER A 79 -1.30 16.44 -6.73
N TYR A 80 -0.66 17.16 -5.81
CA TYR A 80 -0.72 18.63 -5.79
C TYR A 80 0.07 19.25 -6.96
N ILE A 81 1.30 18.80 -7.27
CA ILE A 81 2.05 19.41 -8.39
C ILE A 81 1.29 19.23 -9.72
N PRO A 82 0.76 18.03 -10.06
CA PRO A 82 -0.08 17.88 -11.25
C PRO A 82 -1.34 18.75 -11.23
N SER A 83 -1.97 18.99 -10.07
CA SER A 83 -3.18 19.81 -10.01
C SER A 83 -2.94 21.26 -10.44
N PHE A 84 -1.74 21.82 -10.21
CA PHE A 84 -1.36 23.14 -10.72
C PHE A 84 -0.74 23.09 -12.11
N THR A 85 0.06 22.07 -12.41
CA THR A 85 0.82 22.03 -13.67
C THR A 85 -0.05 21.63 -14.87
N ILE A 86 -1.04 20.75 -14.69
CA ILE A 86 -1.92 20.31 -15.79
C ILE A 86 -2.64 21.51 -16.45
N PRO A 87 -3.27 22.44 -15.69
CA PRO A 87 -3.88 23.64 -16.28
C PRO A 87 -2.92 24.59 -17.01
N HIS A 88 -1.63 24.60 -16.66
CA HIS A 88 -0.67 25.59 -17.17
C HIS A 88 0.24 25.07 -18.29
N ILE A 89 0.72 23.83 -18.17
CA ILE A 89 1.68 23.23 -19.12
C ILE A 89 1.13 21.97 -19.82
N GLY A 90 -0.12 21.62 -19.55
CA GLY A 90 -0.79 20.44 -20.10
C GLY A 90 -0.29 19.11 -19.52
N GLU A 91 -1.04 18.04 -19.78
CA GLU A 91 -0.73 16.69 -19.26
C GLU A 91 0.66 16.21 -19.70
N MET A 92 1.03 16.42 -20.96
CA MET A 92 2.34 16.03 -21.48
C MET A 92 3.48 16.79 -20.81
N GLY A 93 3.32 18.10 -20.57
CA GLY A 93 4.31 18.91 -19.85
C GLY A 93 4.49 18.45 -18.41
N THR A 94 3.39 18.15 -17.72
CA THR A 94 3.41 17.59 -16.36
C THR A 94 4.09 16.23 -16.30
N LEU A 95 3.91 15.36 -17.30
CA LEU A 95 4.60 14.08 -17.34
C LEU A 95 6.12 14.23 -17.54
N TRP A 96 6.57 15.16 -18.38
CA TRP A 96 8.00 15.48 -18.49
C TRP A 96 8.57 16.08 -17.19
N LEU A 97 7.80 16.89 -16.48
CA LEU A 97 8.18 17.37 -15.15
C LEU A 97 8.33 16.21 -14.15
N ALA A 98 7.48 15.19 -14.22
CA ALA A 98 7.61 14.00 -13.39
C ALA A 98 8.93 13.26 -13.65
N LEU A 99 9.44 13.26 -14.88
CA LEU A 99 10.76 12.71 -15.20
C LEU A 99 11.88 13.49 -14.48
N LEU A 100 11.80 14.82 -14.43
CA LEU A 100 12.77 15.65 -13.70
C LEU A 100 12.77 15.31 -12.21
N PHE A 101 11.59 15.24 -11.58
CA PHE A 101 11.45 14.88 -10.17
C PHE A 101 11.98 13.47 -9.87
N CYS A 102 11.69 12.51 -10.75
CA CYS A 102 12.20 11.15 -10.57
C CYS A 102 13.71 11.10 -10.75
N ALA A 103 14.26 11.80 -11.75
CA ALA A 103 15.69 11.88 -11.99
C ALA A 103 16.45 12.47 -10.80
N THR A 104 15.98 13.61 -10.26
CA THR A 104 16.58 14.24 -9.09
C THR A 104 16.50 13.36 -7.85
N GLY A 105 15.31 12.82 -7.53
CA GLY A 105 15.12 11.93 -6.39
C GLY A 105 15.93 10.64 -6.48
N GLY A 106 16.00 10.04 -7.68
CA GLY A 106 16.80 8.85 -7.95
C GLY A 106 18.30 9.10 -7.81
N ILE A 107 18.81 10.23 -8.32
CA ILE A 107 20.22 10.62 -8.16
C ILE A 107 20.53 10.85 -6.68
N ILE A 108 19.70 11.61 -5.95
CA ILE A 108 19.88 11.84 -4.52
C ILE A 108 19.94 10.51 -3.77
N ALA A 109 18.99 9.62 -3.99
CA ALA A 109 18.96 8.31 -3.34
C ALA A 109 20.23 7.49 -3.63
N LEU A 110 20.69 7.45 -4.89
CA LEU A 110 21.88 6.69 -5.28
C LEU A 110 23.18 7.28 -4.70
N VAL A 111 23.28 8.61 -4.64
CA VAL A 111 24.44 9.31 -4.07
C VAL A 111 24.47 9.16 -2.55
N SER A 112 23.35 9.41 -1.87
CA SER A 112 23.25 9.32 -0.41
C SER A 112 23.50 7.90 0.11
N MET A 113 23.18 6.88 -0.67
CA MET A 113 23.37 5.48 -0.28
C MET A 113 24.66 4.84 -0.80
N ARG A 114 25.55 5.60 -1.43
CA ARG A 114 26.78 5.06 -2.04
C ARG A 114 27.67 4.31 -1.04
N HIS A 115 27.60 4.68 0.24
CA HIS A 115 28.42 4.13 1.32
C HIS A 115 27.64 3.21 2.26
N THR A 116 26.39 2.91 1.95
CA THR A 116 25.53 2.06 2.79
C THR A 116 25.87 0.60 2.57
N GLU A 117 26.00 -0.18 3.64
CA GLU A 117 26.32 -1.60 3.52
C GLU A 117 25.14 -2.35 2.88
N THR A 118 25.34 -2.82 1.65
CA THR A 118 24.39 -3.74 1.03
C THR A 118 24.61 -5.14 1.62
N PRO A 119 23.55 -5.88 1.99
CA PRO A 119 23.70 -7.19 2.61
C PRO A 119 24.47 -8.16 1.70
N ARG A 120 25.77 -8.33 1.97
CA ARG A 120 26.65 -9.29 1.26
C ARG A 120 26.16 -10.73 1.41
N HIS A 121 25.48 -11.05 2.52
CA HIS A 121 24.97 -12.40 2.78
C HIS A 121 23.85 -12.82 1.83
N MET A 122 22.93 -11.91 1.44
CA MET A 122 21.86 -12.21 0.47
C MET A 122 22.32 -12.16 -1.00
N GLN A 123 23.41 -11.46 -1.30
CA GLN A 123 24.00 -11.44 -2.64
C GLN A 123 24.75 -12.75 -2.95
N ASN A 124 25.37 -13.35 -1.92
CA ASN A 124 26.11 -14.62 -2.01
C ASN A 124 25.22 -15.88 -1.96
N LEU A 125 23.91 -15.74 -1.75
CA LEU A 125 22.99 -16.86 -1.91
C LEU A 125 23.02 -17.30 -3.38
N THR A 126 23.32 -18.57 -3.60
CA THR A 126 23.21 -19.21 -4.90
C THR A 126 21.79 -19.02 -5.44
N THR A 127 21.62 -19.01 -6.77
CA THR A 127 20.30 -18.92 -7.41
C THR A 127 19.32 -19.92 -6.79
N ARG A 128 19.80 -21.12 -6.45
CA ARG A 128 19.05 -22.17 -5.75
C ARG A 128 18.54 -21.74 -4.37
N GLU A 129 19.35 -21.06 -3.56
CA GLU A 129 18.94 -20.57 -2.23
C GLU A 129 17.97 -19.39 -2.32
N LYS A 130 18.13 -18.51 -3.32
CA LYS A 130 17.15 -17.44 -3.60
C LYS A 130 15.78 -18.02 -3.99
N PHE A 131 15.78 -19.02 -4.86
CA PHE A 131 14.56 -19.76 -5.21
C PHE A 131 14.02 -20.58 -4.03
N ALA A 132 14.87 -21.10 -3.15
CA ALA A 132 14.45 -21.80 -1.93
C ALA A 132 13.78 -20.85 -0.92
N GLU A 133 14.27 -19.63 -0.73
CA GLU A 133 13.63 -18.60 0.11
C GLU A 133 12.28 -18.13 -0.48
N LEU A 134 12.20 -17.94 -1.80
CA LEU A 134 10.92 -17.72 -2.49
C LEU A 134 9.95 -18.90 -2.29
N GLY A 135 10.45 -20.14 -2.43
CA GLY A 135 9.70 -21.37 -2.17
C GLY A 135 9.23 -21.48 -0.72
N ARG A 136 10.05 -21.02 0.24
CA ARG A 136 9.69 -20.94 1.65
C ARG A 136 8.60 -19.91 1.91
N ALA A 137 8.66 -18.72 1.32
CA ALA A 137 7.58 -17.74 1.43
C ALA A 137 6.23 -18.29 0.90
N ALA A 138 6.26 -19.06 -0.20
CA ALA A 138 5.08 -19.75 -0.71
C ALA A 138 4.62 -20.89 0.21
N THR A 139 5.55 -21.63 0.82
CA THR A 139 5.24 -22.68 1.79
C THR A 139 4.66 -22.09 3.08
N LEU A 140 5.17 -20.94 3.53
CA LEU A 140 4.72 -20.21 4.72
C LEU A 140 3.24 -19.81 4.60
N LEU A 141 2.82 -19.37 3.41
CA LEU A 141 1.42 -19.09 3.08
C LEU A 141 0.52 -20.33 3.21
N TYR A 142 1.07 -21.53 3.00
CA TYR A 142 0.33 -22.78 3.14
C TYR A 142 0.37 -23.34 4.57
N THR A 143 1.52 -23.25 5.24
CA THR A 143 1.76 -23.86 6.55
C THR A 143 1.21 -23.01 7.70
N ASN A 144 1.31 -21.68 7.63
CA ASN A 144 0.84 -20.79 8.69
C ASN A 144 -0.47 -20.08 8.28
N ARG A 145 -1.59 -20.58 8.82
CA ARG A 145 -2.93 -20.02 8.55
C ARG A 145 -3.06 -18.55 8.94
N SER A 146 -2.41 -18.10 10.01
CA SER A 146 -2.44 -16.69 10.43
C SER A 146 -1.73 -15.79 9.41
N ILE A 147 -0.65 -16.25 8.77
CA ILE A 147 0.02 -15.50 7.70
C ILE A 147 -0.82 -15.45 6.45
N LEU A 148 -1.47 -16.55 6.07
CA LEU A 148 -2.39 -16.57 4.93
C LEU A 148 -3.52 -15.54 5.11
N PHE A 149 -4.20 -15.57 6.26
CA PHE A 149 -5.27 -14.61 6.54
C PHE A 149 -4.73 -13.17 6.63
N SER A 150 -3.55 -12.98 7.22
CA SER A 150 -2.90 -11.66 7.25
C SER A 150 -2.53 -11.16 5.85
N SER A 151 -2.11 -12.05 4.94
CA SER A 151 -1.86 -11.75 3.53
C SER A 151 -3.13 -11.30 2.81
N ILE A 152 -4.25 -12.02 3.01
CA ILE A 152 -5.55 -11.62 2.45
C ILE A 152 -5.99 -10.26 2.98
N VAL A 153 -5.94 -10.04 4.29
CA VAL A 153 -6.28 -8.74 4.91
C VAL A 153 -5.35 -7.64 4.38
N ARG A 154 -4.06 -7.94 4.17
CA ARG A 154 -3.07 -6.99 3.64
C ARG A 154 -3.33 -6.61 2.19
N ILE A 155 -3.78 -7.57 1.37
CA ILE A 155 -4.22 -7.31 0.00
C ILE A 155 -5.42 -6.37 0.03
N ILE A 156 -6.44 -6.72 0.81
CA ILE A 156 -7.71 -5.98 0.91
C ILE A 156 -7.50 -4.53 1.38
N ASN A 157 -6.65 -4.32 2.40
CA ASN A 157 -6.31 -3.00 2.95
C ASN A 157 -6.15 -1.92 1.86
N THR A 158 -5.33 -2.20 0.85
CA THR A 158 -4.95 -1.21 -0.17
C THR A 158 -5.77 -1.31 -1.46
N LEU A 159 -6.84 -2.10 -1.50
CA LEU A 159 -7.64 -2.24 -2.72
C LEU A 159 -8.35 -0.94 -3.08
N SER A 160 -8.99 -0.27 -2.12
CA SER A 160 -9.64 1.01 -2.39
C SER A 160 -8.64 2.11 -2.73
N LEU A 161 -7.44 2.09 -2.12
CA LEU A 161 -6.38 3.06 -2.42
C LEU A 161 -6.05 3.08 -3.91
N PHE A 162 -5.74 1.91 -4.49
CA PHE A 162 -5.37 1.83 -5.90
C PHE A 162 -6.59 1.79 -6.83
N GLY A 163 -7.69 1.22 -6.36
CA GLY A 163 -8.92 1.12 -7.12
C GLY A 163 -9.59 2.49 -7.32
N PHE A 164 -9.78 3.25 -6.24
CA PHE A 164 -10.39 4.58 -6.30
C PHE A 164 -9.55 5.58 -7.07
N ALA A 165 -8.22 5.50 -6.99
CA ALA A 165 -7.34 6.32 -7.83
C ALA A 165 -7.62 6.17 -9.34
N VAL A 166 -8.10 5.00 -9.78
CA VAL A 166 -8.40 4.71 -11.19
C VAL A 166 -9.86 4.97 -11.52
N ILE A 167 -10.81 4.57 -10.65
CA ILE A 167 -12.24 4.62 -10.98
C ILE A 167 -12.92 5.95 -10.65
N MET A 168 -12.51 6.59 -9.56
CA MET A 168 -13.21 7.78 -9.05
C MET A 168 -13.01 9.02 -9.92
N PRO A 169 -11.90 9.22 -10.66
CA PRO A 169 -11.84 10.28 -11.66
C PRO A 169 -12.99 10.23 -12.67
N MET A 170 -13.42 9.04 -13.11
CA MET A 170 -14.54 8.92 -14.06
C MET A 170 -15.85 9.46 -13.45
N MET A 171 -16.10 9.17 -12.17
CA MET A 171 -17.29 9.71 -11.49
C MET A 171 -17.15 11.20 -11.18
N PHE A 172 -16.03 11.62 -10.61
CA PHE A 172 -15.84 13.01 -10.18
C PHE A 172 -15.73 13.98 -11.36
N VAL A 173 -14.92 13.64 -12.37
CA VAL A 173 -14.63 14.52 -13.49
C VAL A 173 -15.69 14.39 -14.58
N ASP A 174 -16.00 13.16 -15.01
CA ASP A 174 -16.86 12.96 -16.18
C ASP A 174 -18.36 13.08 -15.85
N GLU A 175 -18.79 12.65 -14.65
CA GLU A 175 -20.21 12.68 -14.25
C GLU A 175 -20.59 13.88 -13.35
N LEU A 176 -19.77 14.19 -12.35
CA LEU A 176 -20.07 15.24 -11.35
C LEU A 176 -19.53 16.62 -11.75
N GLY A 177 -18.79 16.72 -12.86
CA GLY A 177 -18.29 17.99 -13.41
C GLY A 177 -17.16 18.63 -12.61
N PHE A 178 -16.44 17.88 -11.78
CA PHE A 178 -15.20 18.36 -11.17
C PHE A 178 -14.11 18.51 -12.22
N THR A 179 -13.18 19.42 -11.99
CA THR A 179 -11.95 19.48 -12.76
C THR A 179 -10.97 18.39 -12.30
N THR A 180 -10.07 17.95 -13.19
CA THR A 180 -8.98 17.03 -12.82
C THR A 180 -8.15 17.59 -11.66
N SER A 181 -7.96 18.91 -11.59
CA SER A 181 -7.25 19.58 -10.51
C SER A 181 -7.95 19.45 -9.16
N GLU A 182 -9.27 19.62 -9.10
CA GLU A 182 -10.02 19.44 -7.86
C GLU A 182 -9.99 18.00 -7.39
N TRP A 183 -10.15 17.03 -8.30
CA TRP A 183 -9.98 15.61 -7.96
C TRP A 183 -8.61 15.34 -7.33
N LEU A 184 -7.54 15.84 -7.97
CA LEU A 184 -6.18 15.69 -7.46
C LEU A 184 -5.97 16.36 -6.09
N GLN A 185 -6.67 17.46 -5.80
CA GLN A 185 -6.65 18.09 -4.48
C GLN A 185 -7.41 17.28 -3.43
N VAL A 186 -8.57 16.69 -3.77
CA VAL A 186 -9.29 15.75 -2.91
C VAL A 186 -8.40 14.55 -2.58
N TRP A 187 -7.71 14.03 -3.58
CA TRP A 187 -6.77 12.93 -3.40
C TRP A 187 -5.52 13.31 -2.59
N ALA A 188 -5.02 14.54 -2.76
CA ALA A 188 -3.96 15.08 -1.93
C ALA A 188 -4.39 15.19 -0.45
N ALA A 189 -5.63 15.62 -0.20
CA ALA A 189 -6.19 15.70 1.16
C ALA A 189 -6.27 14.32 1.82
N PHE A 190 -6.73 13.29 1.08
CA PHE A 190 -6.71 11.90 1.54
C PHE A 190 -5.33 11.48 2.06
N PHE A 191 -4.28 11.65 1.24
CA PHE A 191 -2.92 11.27 1.63
C PHE A 191 -2.34 12.14 2.74
N PHE A 192 -2.66 13.44 2.73
CA PHE A 192 -2.24 14.36 3.78
C PHE A 192 -2.77 13.92 5.13
N THR A 193 -4.06 13.56 5.21
CA THR A 193 -4.67 13.01 6.42
C THR A 193 -4.03 11.70 6.84
N THR A 194 -3.74 10.79 5.89
CA THR A 194 -3.08 9.51 6.18
C THR A 194 -1.74 9.68 6.92
N ILE A 195 -0.97 10.73 6.65
CA ILE A 195 0.31 10.98 7.34
C ILE A 195 0.10 11.08 8.86
N PHE A 196 -0.82 11.92 9.31
CA PHE A 196 -1.11 12.11 10.73
C PHE A 196 -1.82 10.89 11.33
N SER A 197 -2.73 10.29 10.56
CA SER A 197 -3.47 9.12 10.99
C SER A 197 -2.58 7.89 11.18
N ASN A 198 -1.50 7.75 10.41
CA ASN A 198 -0.53 6.67 10.60
C ASN A 198 0.10 6.71 12.01
N VAL A 199 0.45 7.92 12.49
CA VAL A 199 1.00 8.12 13.83
C VAL A 199 -0.06 7.83 14.88
N PHE A 200 -1.26 8.40 14.70
CA PHE A 200 -2.38 8.22 15.62
C PHE A 200 -2.72 6.72 15.80
N TRP A 201 -2.95 6.00 14.70
CA TRP A 201 -3.29 4.58 14.75
C TRP A 201 -2.14 3.70 15.24
N GLY A 202 -0.88 4.09 14.99
CA GLY A 202 0.27 3.45 15.60
C GLY A 202 0.19 3.47 17.12
N ILE A 203 -0.02 4.65 17.72
CA ILE A 203 -0.15 4.81 19.18
C ILE A 203 -1.38 4.07 19.72
N VAL A 204 -2.51 4.15 19.02
CA VAL A 204 -3.75 3.47 19.44
C VAL A 204 -3.59 1.94 19.38
N ALA A 205 -2.90 1.41 18.37
CA ALA A 205 -2.67 -0.02 18.23
C ALA A 205 -1.72 -0.58 19.30
N GLU A 206 -0.76 0.22 19.77
CA GLU A 206 0.05 -0.11 20.94
C GLU A 206 -0.74 -0.09 22.27
N LYS A 207 -1.93 0.52 22.33
CA LYS A 207 -2.76 0.57 23.55
C LYS A 207 -3.99 -0.33 23.51
N MET A 208 -4.55 -0.59 22.33
CA MET A 208 -5.77 -1.37 22.15
C MET A 208 -5.52 -2.77 21.59
N GLY A 209 -4.33 -2.99 21.03
CA GLY A 209 -3.94 -4.21 20.36
C GLY A 209 -4.06 -4.11 18.83
N TRP A 210 -3.05 -4.60 18.11
CA TRP A 210 -2.94 -4.49 16.65
C TRP A 210 -4.18 -5.01 15.92
N MET A 211 -4.60 -6.25 16.22
CA MET A 211 -5.72 -6.88 15.53
C MET A 211 -7.08 -6.24 15.82
N LYS A 212 -7.28 -5.67 17.01
CA LYS A 212 -8.52 -4.96 17.34
C LYS A 212 -8.64 -3.68 16.53
N VAL A 213 -7.53 -2.94 16.37
CA VAL A 213 -7.50 -1.70 15.57
C VAL A 213 -7.78 -2.00 14.10
N ILE A 214 -7.08 -2.99 13.53
CA ILE A 214 -7.26 -3.40 12.14
C ILE A 214 -8.72 -3.83 11.90
N ARG A 215 -9.28 -4.64 12.79
CA ARG A 215 -10.64 -5.18 12.64
C ARG A 215 -11.70 -4.07 12.70
N TRP A 216 -11.73 -3.30 13.78
CA TRP A 216 -12.84 -2.37 14.02
C TRP A 216 -12.69 -1.05 13.29
N PHE A 217 -11.48 -0.50 13.24
CA PHE A 217 -11.26 0.80 12.62
C PHE A 217 -10.80 0.65 11.17
N GLY A 218 -9.92 -0.31 10.88
CA GLY A 218 -9.51 -0.59 9.51
C GLY A 218 -10.67 -1.12 8.66
N CYS A 219 -11.16 -2.33 8.94
CA CYS A 219 -12.12 -2.99 8.07
C CYS A 219 -13.48 -2.25 8.02
N ILE A 220 -14.11 -1.97 9.17
CA ILE A 220 -15.42 -1.30 9.19
C ILE A 220 -15.29 0.16 8.76
N GLY A 221 -14.26 0.88 9.24
CA GLY A 221 -14.03 2.26 8.84
C GLY A 221 -13.81 2.41 7.33
N MET A 222 -13.06 1.50 6.71
CA MET A 222 -12.87 1.50 5.26
C MET A 222 -14.12 1.08 4.49
N ALA A 223 -14.90 0.12 4.98
CA ALA A 223 -16.18 -0.25 4.36
C ALA A 223 -17.14 0.94 4.32
N LEU A 224 -17.34 1.62 5.46
CA LEU A 224 -18.21 2.79 5.56
C LEU A 224 -17.68 3.97 4.74
N SER A 225 -16.37 4.23 4.82
CA SER A 225 -15.76 5.34 4.07
C SER A 225 -15.78 5.11 2.57
N SER A 226 -15.66 3.86 2.11
CA SER A 226 -15.78 3.50 0.69
C SER A 226 -17.17 3.80 0.15
N LEU A 227 -18.22 3.45 0.90
CA LEU A 227 -19.60 3.79 0.54
C LEU A 227 -19.82 5.31 0.57
N ALA A 228 -19.33 5.99 1.62
CA ALA A 228 -19.44 7.43 1.75
C ALA A 228 -18.74 8.17 0.60
N PHE A 229 -17.60 7.66 0.12
CA PHE A 229 -16.85 8.23 -1.00
C PHE A 229 -17.59 8.17 -2.34
N TYR A 230 -18.54 7.25 -2.47
CA TYR A 230 -19.41 7.16 -3.63
C TYR A 230 -20.70 7.97 -3.45
N TYR A 231 -21.42 7.77 -2.33
CA TYR A 231 -22.75 8.34 -2.16
C TYR A 231 -22.77 9.84 -1.81
N LEU A 232 -21.81 10.34 -1.03
CA LEU A 232 -21.81 11.76 -0.65
C LEU A 232 -21.60 12.70 -1.85
N PRO A 233 -20.59 12.49 -2.72
CA PRO A 233 -20.41 13.33 -3.90
C PRO A 233 -21.60 13.27 -4.86
N GLN A 234 -22.26 12.11 -4.99
CA GLN A 234 -23.46 11.97 -5.81
C GLN A 234 -24.66 12.74 -5.26
N HIS A 235 -24.83 12.78 -3.95
CA HIS A 235 -25.97 13.48 -3.34
C HIS A 235 -25.81 15.01 -3.41
N PHE A 236 -24.59 15.52 -3.21
CA PHE A 236 -24.32 16.95 -3.15
C PHE A 236 -23.83 17.55 -4.48
N GLY A 237 -23.56 16.73 -5.49
CA GLY A 237 -23.07 17.16 -6.80
C GLY A 237 -21.67 17.78 -6.74
N HIS A 238 -21.46 18.84 -7.53
CA HIS A 238 -20.20 19.60 -7.56
C HIS A 238 -20.02 20.45 -6.29
N ASN A 239 -19.69 19.78 -5.17
CA ASN A 239 -19.38 20.43 -3.89
C ASN A 239 -18.06 19.90 -3.34
N PHE A 240 -17.00 20.69 -3.51
CA PHE A 240 -15.65 20.34 -3.10
C PHE A 240 -15.52 20.03 -1.60
N ALA A 241 -16.19 20.81 -0.73
CA ALA A 241 -16.14 20.57 0.71
C ALA A 241 -16.75 19.22 1.09
N MET A 242 -17.86 18.84 0.44
CA MET A 242 -18.51 17.54 0.68
C MET A 242 -17.74 16.37 0.09
N ALA A 243 -16.95 16.59 -0.97
CA ALA A 243 -16.01 15.61 -1.51
C ALA A 243 -14.80 15.34 -0.60
N LEU A 244 -14.35 16.36 0.15
CA LEU A 244 -13.25 16.23 1.10
C LEU A 244 -13.60 15.34 2.30
N VAL A 245 -14.84 15.39 2.79
CA VAL A 245 -15.26 14.63 3.97
C VAL A 245 -14.96 13.13 3.85
N PRO A 246 -15.42 12.42 2.79
CA PRO A 246 -15.13 11.01 2.67
C PRO A 246 -13.67 10.73 2.25
N ALA A 247 -12.97 11.66 1.59
CA ALA A 247 -11.52 11.54 1.34
C ALA A 247 -10.71 11.53 2.66
N ILE A 248 -11.02 12.47 3.55
CA ILE A 248 -10.40 12.56 4.87
C ILE A 248 -10.73 11.30 5.68
N ALA A 249 -11.99 10.84 5.67
CA ALA A 249 -12.39 9.62 6.35
C ALA A 249 -11.61 8.39 5.84
N LEU A 250 -11.52 8.20 4.51
CA LEU A 250 -10.70 7.17 3.90
C LEU A 250 -9.23 7.27 4.35
N GLY A 251 -8.67 8.49 4.38
CA GLY A 251 -7.30 8.73 4.80
C GLY A 251 -7.04 8.34 6.25
N ILE A 252 -8.02 8.59 7.13
CA ILE A 252 -7.97 8.18 8.55
C ILE A 252 -8.04 6.65 8.67
N PHE A 253 -9.03 6.00 8.07
CA PHE A 253 -9.26 4.59 8.31
C PHE A 253 -8.30 3.66 7.56
N VAL A 254 -7.74 4.08 6.42
CA VAL A 254 -6.72 3.28 5.74
C VAL A 254 -5.45 3.15 6.59
N ALA A 255 -5.13 4.20 7.35
CA ALA A 255 -4.00 4.22 8.27
C ALA A 255 -4.19 3.27 9.48
N ALA A 256 -5.41 2.84 9.79
CA ALA A 256 -5.65 1.86 10.85
C ALA A 256 -5.04 0.48 10.54
N PHE A 257 -4.61 0.23 9.30
CA PHE A 257 -3.88 -0.98 8.91
C PHE A 257 -2.36 -0.89 9.07
N VAL A 258 -1.79 0.24 9.54
CA VAL A 258 -0.36 0.39 9.84
C VAL A 258 0.22 -0.78 10.68
N PRO A 259 -0.45 -1.29 11.72
CA PRO A 259 0.07 -2.37 12.55
C PRO A 259 0.34 -3.67 11.79
N MET A 260 -0.23 -3.86 10.60
CA MET A 260 0.03 -5.04 9.76
C MET A 260 1.53 -5.23 9.48
N ALA A 261 2.31 -4.16 9.38
CA ALA A 261 3.75 -4.27 9.18
C ALA A 261 4.47 -4.96 10.37
N ALA A 262 3.94 -4.82 11.59
CA ALA A 262 4.45 -5.49 12.79
C ALA A 262 3.88 -6.90 12.97
N VAL A 263 2.62 -7.13 12.56
CA VAL A 263 1.94 -8.43 12.66
C VAL A 263 2.70 -9.53 11.90
N PHE A 264 3.17 -9.27 10.67
CA PHE A 264 3.83 -10.31 9.86
C PHE A 264 5.13 -10.84 10.51
N PRO A 265 6.11 -10.01 10.91
CA PRO A 265 7.29 -10.49 11.63
C PRO A 265 6.97 -11.17 12.96
N ALA A 266 5.90 -10.76 13.66
CA ALA A 266 5.47 -11.36 14.92
C ALA A 266 4.85 -12.76 14.74
N LEU A 267 4.20 -13.01 13.61
CA LEU A 267 3.63 -14.32 13.27
C LEU A 267 4.68 -15.40 12.97
N GLU A 268 5.87 -15.01 12.50
CA GLU A 268 6.99 -15.93 12.24
C GLU A 268 8.32 -15.37 12.78
N PRO A 269 8.54 -15.44 14.10
CA PRO A 269 9.75 -14.91 14.73
C PRO A 269 11.04 -15.58 14.24
N ASN A 270 10.97 -16.86 13.86
CA ASN A 270 12.09 -17.65 13.37
C ASN A 270 12.47 -17.32 11.91
N HIS A 271 11.52 -16.80 11.12
CA HIS A 271 11.69 -16.55 9.68
C HIS A 271 11.17 -15.15 9.28
N LYS A 272 11.59 -14.12 10.00
CA LYS A 272 11.12 -12.73 9.79
C LYS A 272 11.27 -12.25 8.34
N GLY A 273 12.36 -12.62 7.66
CA GLY A 273 12.61 -12.26 6.27
C GLY A 273 11.54 -12.82 5.31
N ALA A 274 11.16 -14.09 5.48
CA ALA A 274 10.10 -14.72 4.69
C ALA A 274 8.74 -14.05 4.95
N ALA A 275 8.42 -13.73 6.21
CA ALA A 275 7.19 -13.03 6.56
C ALA A 275 7.10 -11.61 5.95
N ILE A 276 8.20 -10.84 5.98
CA ILE A 276 8.29 -9.54 5.33
C ILE A 276 8.15 -9.67 3.80
N SER A 277 8.71 -10.72 3.22
CA SER A 277 8.54 -11.02 1.79
C SER A 277 7.07 -11.27 1.44
N VAL A 278 6.34 -12.05 2.24
CA VAL A 278 4.90 -12.27 2.03
C VAL A 278 4.12 -10.96 2.21
N TYR A 279 4.46 -10.12 3.19
CA TYR A 279 3.85 -8.80 3.36
C TYR A 279 4.02 -7.92 2.12
N ASN A 280 5.25 -7.84 1.58
CA ASN A 280 5.55 -7.04 0.38
C ASN A 280 4.88 -7.63 -0.86
N LEU A 281 4.86 -8.96 -1.01
CA LEU A 281 4.13 -9.64 -2.09
C LEU A 281 2.64 -9.31 -2.05
N SER A 282 2.03 -9.35 -0.86
CA SER A 282 0.62 -9.01 -0.64
C SER A 282 0.32 -7.55 -1.02
N ALA A 283 1.21 -6.62 -0.66
CA ALA A 283 1.12 -5.22 -1.07
C ALA A 283 1.33 -5.01 -2.59
N GLY A 284 2.18 -5.82 -3.23
CA GLY A 284 2.33 -5.82 -4.69
C GLY A 284 1.08 -6.37 -5.39
N LEU A 285 0.50 -7.46 -4.88
CA LEU A 285 -0.69 -8.07 -5.43
C LEU A 285 -1.91 -7.15 -5.36
N SER A 286 -2.06 -6.35 -4.30
CA SER A 286 -3.17 -5.39 -4.22
C SER A 286 -3.11 -4.28 -5.27
N ASN A 287 -1.91 -3.84 -5.67
CA ASN A 287 -1.72 -2.88 -6.77
C ASN A 287 -2.26 -3.43 -8.10
N PHE A 288 -2.17 -4.74 -8.30
CA PHE A 288 -2.69 -5.40 -9.49
C PHE A 288 -4.19 -5.72 -9.36
N LEU A 289 -4.58 -6.28 -8.23
CA LEU A 289 -5.93 -6.81 -8.01
C LEU A 289 -6.98 -5.71 -7.97
N ALA A 290 -6.64 -4.52 -7.46
CA ALA A 290 -7.57 -3.39 -7.43
C ALA A 290 -8.01 -2.95 -8.84
N PRO A 291 -7.11 -2.52 -9.75
CA PRO A 291 -7.50 -2.24 -11.13
C PRO A 291 -8.13 -3.45 -11.84
N ALA A 292 -7.70 -4.68 -11.55
CA ALA A 292 -8.27 -5.87 -12.18
C ALA A 292 -9.75 -6.06 -11.80
N ILE A 293 -10.12 -5.89 -10.52
CA ILE A 293 -11.51 -5.91 -10.07
C ILE A 293 -12.32 -4.81 -10.78
N ALA A 294 -11.75 -3.61 -10.89
CA ALA A 294 -12.38 -2.51 -11.60
C ALA A 294 -12.64 -2.84 -13.08
N VAL A 295 -11.64 -3.32 -13.82
CA VAL A 295 -11.78 -3.69 -15.24
C VAL A 295 -12.87 -4.73 -15.46
N VAL A 296 -12.99 -5.71 -14.55
CA VAL A 296 -14.02 -6.75 -14.67
C VAL A 296 -15.41 -6.21 -14.33
N LEU A 297 -15.55 -5.36 -13.31
CA LEU A 297 -16.87 -4.93 -12.82
C LEU A 297 -17.43 -3.68 -13.49
N LEU A 298 -16.57 -2.76 -13.94
CA LEU A 298 -16.98 -1.50 -14.57
C LEU A 298 -17.97 -1.70 -15.75
N PRO A 299 -17.75 -2.64 -16.69
CA PRO A 299 -18.66 -2.82 -17.83
C PRO A 299 -20.05 -3.33 -17.45
N TYR A 300 -20.20 -4.04 -16.32
CA TYR A 300 -21.45 -4.67 -15.92
C TYR A 300 -22.21 -3.88 -14.85
N PHE A 301 -21.50 -3.22 -13.95
CA PHE A 301 -22.06 -2.63 -12.74
C PHE A 301 -21.59 -1.18 -12.49
N SER A 302 -20.90 -0.55 -13.45
CA SER A 302 -20.36 0.82 -13.35
C SER A 302 -19.50 1.01 -12.08
N THR A 303 -19.27 2.26 -11.68
CA THR A 303 -18.47 2.64 -10.51
C THR A 303 -19.03 2.05 -9.21
N ILE A 304 -20.36 1.95 -9.08
CA ILE A 304 -21.01 1.42 -7.86
C ILE A 304 -20.66 -0.05 -7.62
N GLY A 305 -20.59 -0.88 -8.66
CA GLY A 305 -20.24 -2.29 -8.53
C GLY A 305 -18.85 -2.49 -7.93
N VAL A 306 -17.89 -1.65 -8.34
CA VAL A 306 -16.53 -1.68 -7.82
C VAL A 306 -16.49 -1.24 -6.35
N VAL A 307 -17.22 -0.19 -6.00
CA VAL A 307 -17.33 0.30 -4.61
C VAL A 307 -17.95 -0.76 -3.69
N ILE A 308 -19.03 -1.40 -4.12
CA ILE A 308 -19.68 -2.48 -3.38
C ILE A 308 -18.74 -3.68 -3.24
N ALA A 309 -18.01 -4.06 -4.31
CA ALA A 309 -17.05 -5.15 -4.24
C ALA A 309 -15.93 -4.88 -3.23
N TYR A 310 -15.33 -3.69 -3.23
CA TYR A 310 -14.33 -3.32 -2.22
C TYR A 310 -14.92 -3.31 -0.80
N THR A 311 -16.13 -2.77 -0.64
CA THR A 311 -16.84 -2.78 0.65
C THR A 311 -17.06 -4.20 1.16
N ALA A 312 -17.52 -5.11 0.30
CA ALA A 312 -17.71 -6.52 0.63
C ALA A 312 -16.38 -7.20 1.00
N LEU A 313 -15.29 -6.87 0.30
CA LEU A 313 -13.96 -7.37 0.65
C LEU A 313 -13.48 -6.85 2.00
N TYR A 314 -13.72 -5.58 2.36
CA TYR A 314 -13.42 -5.08 3.71
C TYR A 314 -14.25 -5.79 4.79
N ILE A 315 -15.52 -6.07 4.52
CA ILE A 315 -16.37 -6.86 5.43
C ILE A 315 -15.84 -8.30 5.55
N LEU A 316 -15.40 -8.91 4.45
CA LEU A 316 -14.75 -10.22 4.48
C LEU A 316 -13.48 -10.17 5.35
N ALA A 317 -12.63 -9.15 5.18
CA ALA A 317 -11.45 -8.95 6.01
C ALA A 317 -11.81 -8.83 7.51
N PHE A 318 -12.91 -8.16 7.86
CA PHE A 318 -13.41 -8.09 9.23
C PHE A 318 -13.67 -9.47 9.85
N PHE A 319 -14.24 -10.40 9.08
CA PHE A 319 -14.49 -11.77 9.54
C PHE A 319 -13.23 -12.65 9.55
N LEU A 320 -12.22 -12.30 8.75
CA LEU A 320 -10.92 -12.99 8.75
C LEU A 320 -10.01 -12.54 9.91
N CYS A 321 -10.13 -11.29 10.37
CA CYS A 321 -9.29 -10.76 11.45
C CYS A 321 -9.26 -11.62 12.73
N PRO A 322 -10.38 -12.18 13.24
CA PRO A 322 -10.39 -13.06 14.41
C PRO A 322 -9.62 -14.38 14.22
N LEU A 323 -9.42 -14.82 12.97
CA LEU A 323 -8.70 -16.06 12.66
C LEU A 323 -7.18 -15.86 12.71
N ILE A 324 -6.71 -14.61 12.70
CA ILE A 324 -5.30 -14.26 12.80
C ILE A 324 -4.92 -14.27 14.28
N ARG A 325 -4.22 -15.32 14.71
CA ARG A 325 -3.65 -15.43 16.06
C ARG A 325 -2.23 -14.89 16.03
N VAL A 326 -2.01 -13.74 16.64
CA VAL A 326 -0.70 -13.10 16.81
C VAL A 326 -0.54 -12.69 18.27
N GLU A 327 0.61 -13.01 18.87
CA GLU A 327 0.96 -12.53 20.20
C GLU A 327 1.64 -11.17 20.07
N GLN A 328 1.03 -10.15 20.66
CA GLN A 328 1.61 -8.81 20.74
C GLN A 328 2.37 -8.66 22.07
N PRO A 329 3.64 -8.25 22.06
CA PRO A 329 4.41 -7.98 23.29
C PRO A 329 3.68 -6.93 24.16
N GLY A 330 3.40 -7.25 25.42
CA GLY A 330 2.66 -6.37 26.35
C GLY A 330 1.14 -6.54 26.36
N PHE A 331 0.57 -7.32 25.43
CA PHE A 331 -0.85 -7.73 25.41
C PHE A 331 -0.94 -9.26 25.54
N THR A 332 -0.30 -9.84 26.55
CA THR A 332 -0.60 -11.21 26.93
C THR A 332 -2.01 -11.26 27.52
N SER A 333 -2.92 -11.90 26.80
CA SER A 333 -4.21 -12.29 27.36
C SER A 333 -3.95 -13.38 28.40
N ASP A 334 -4.52 -13.22 29.60
CA ASP A 334 -4.60 -14.17 30.72
C ASP A 334 -5.18 -15.57 30.38
N GLN A 335 -5.29 -15.97 29.11
CA GLN A 335 -5.89 -17.24 28.71
C GLN A 335 -4.96 -18.46 28.85
N HIS A 336 -3.73 -18.28 29.34
CA HIS A 336 -2.81 -19.37 29.67
C HIS A 336 -2.57 -19.59 31.18
N ALA A 337 -3.36 -18.97 32.05
CA ALA A 337 -3.47 -19.39 33.44
C ALA A 337 -4.47 -20.55 33.60
N LYS A 338 -4.14 -21.72 33.03
CA LYS A 338 -4.57 -22.99 33.64
C LYS A 338 -3.31 -23.77 33.98
N PRO A 339 -2.91 -23.83 35.26
CA PRO A 339 -1.98 -24.85 35.69
C PRO A 339 -2.63 -26.19 35.37
N PHE A 340 -1.96 -27.02 34.59
CA PHE A 340 -2.24 -28.44 34.55
C PHE A 340 -1.93 -28.95 35.96
N THR A 341 -2.95 -29.07 36.82
CA THR A 341 -2.84 -29.79 38.08
C THR A 341 -2.59 -31.26 37.73
N ALA A 342 -1.32 -31.61 37.59
CA ALA A 342 -0.87 -32.97 37.77
C ALA A 342 -1.07 -33.29 39.26
N ASN A 343 -2.25 -33.79 39.62
CA ASN A 343 -2.36 -34.58 40.83
C ASN A 343 -1.59 -35.87 40.56
N ALA A 344 -0.41 -35.95 41.17
CA ALA A 344 0.32 -37.17 41.40
C ALA A 344 -0.61 -38.19 42.06
N ALA A 345 -0.72 -39.35 41.44
CA ALA A 345 -1.07 -40.56 42.17
C ALA A 345 0.18 -40.97 42.96
N GLU A 346 0.04 -41.13 44.28
CA GLU A 346 0.81 -42.07 45.11
C GLU A 346 0.37 -41.94 46.59
N SER A 347 -0.62 -42.76 46.97
CA SER A 347 -0.58 -43.67 48.14
C SER A 347 -1.88 -44.44 48.23
#